data_AF-A0A3D8GXS4-F1
#
_entry.id   AF-A0A3D8GXS4-F1
#
_cell.length_a   1.000
_cell.length_b   1.000
_cell.length_c   1.000
_cell.angle_alpha   90.00
_cell.angle_beta   90.00
_cell.angle_gamma   90.00
#
_symmetry.space_group_name_H-M   'P 1'
#
loop_
_entity.id
_entity.type
_entity.pdbx_description
1 polymer ?
#
loop_
_entity_poly.entity_id
_entity_poly.type
_entity_poly.pdbx_seq_one_letter_code
_entity_poly.pdbx_strand_id
1 'polypeptide(L)'
;MSTKASISAGERHHLYFQEYLNTEPKNVFFELKKPREFSFTTETMRDGAIDSLVVEIPAEIMDDIAIAWIKRRKLQGAVGGPVGSEWGSPDCPWE
;
A
#
# COMPACT_ATOMS: atom_id res chain seq x y z
N MET A 1 15.15 -16.97 12.04
CA MET A 1 14.49 -15.65 12.13
C MET A 1 14.93 -14.80 10.95
N SER A 2 14.05 -14.54 9.98
CA SER A 2 14.12 -13.45 8.97
C SER A 2 12.92 -13.62 8.01
N THR A 3 11.89 -12.78 8.08
CA THR A 3 11.61 -11.54 7.30
C THR A 3 10.83 -11.76 6.00
N LYS A 4 9.96 -10.79 5.72
CA LYS A 4 9.54 -10.24 4.43
C LYS A 4 8.12 -10.60 4.01
N ALA A 5 7.26 -9.60 4.11
CA ALA A 5 5.90 -9.73 3.68
C ALA A 5 5.55 -8.53 2.80
N SER A 6 5.62 -8.79 1.50
CA SER A 6 5.25 -7.92 0.39
C SER A 6 3.80 -8.17 -0.03
N ILE A 7 3.10 -7.15 -0.50
CA ILE A 7 1.93 -7.32 -1.38
C ILE A 7 2.41 -6.93 -2.77
N SER A 8 2.08 -7.78 -3.75
CA SER A 8 2.34 -7.64 -5.19
C SER A 8 3.17 -6.41 -5.58
N ALA A 9 4.42 -6.66 -5.93
CA ALA A 9 5.30 -5.70 -6.56
C ALA A 9 5.02 -5.67 -8.06
N GLY A 10 4.63 -4.52 -8.60
CA GLY A 10 4.82 -4.21 -10.01
C GLY A 10 6.25 -3.73 -10.26
N GLU A 11 6.66 -3.53 -11.51
CA GLU A 11 8.01 -2.98 -11.81
C GLU A 11 8.26 -1.59 -11.18
N ARG A 12 7.19 -0.86 -10.87
CA ARG A 12 7.22 0.57 -10.47
C ARG A 12 6.91 0.85 -9.01
N HIS A 13 6.34 -0.10 -8.28
CA HIS A 13 5.89 0.15 -6.90
C HIS A 13 5.91 -1.12 -6.06
N HIS A 14 6.04 -0.95 -4.75
CA HIS A 14 6.06 -2.06 -3.82
C HIS A 14 5.59 -1.63 -2.42
N LEU A 15 4.56 -2.29 -1.90
CA LEU A 15 4.14 -2.15 -0.50
C LEU A 15 4.79 -3.25 0.33
N TYR A 16 5.50 -2.84 1.37
CA TYR A 16 6.14 -3.76 2.30
C TYR A 16 6.01 -3.29 3.74
N PHE A 17 6.19 -4.23 4.65
CA PHE A 17 6.41 -3.93 6.04
C PHE A 17 7.66 -4.64 6.53
N GLN A 18 8.35 -3.97 7.44
CA GLN A 18 9.59 -4.43 8.02
C GLN A 18 9.44 -4.34 9.53
N GLU A 19 8.79 -5.35 10.14
CA GLU A 19 9.02 -5.86 11.53
C GLU A 19 7.88 -6.79 12.05
N TYR A 20 8.31 -7.75 12.90
CA TYR A 20 7.68 -8.74 13.84
C TYR A 20 6.45 -9.62 13.47
N LEU A 21 6.61 -10.92 13.73
CA LEU A 21 5.79 -12.07 13.28
C LEU A 21 4.48 -12.35 14.05
N ASN A 22 4.17 -11.64 15.14
CA ASN A 22 3.04 -12.04 16.01
C ASN A 22 1.87 -11.05 16.04
N THR A 23 1.95 -9.94 15.33
CA THR A 23 0.85 -8.97 15.24
C THR A 23 0.73 -8.42 13.84
N GLU A 24 -0.48 -8.05 13.45
CA GLU A 24 -0.67 -7.26 12.24
C GLU A 24 0.22 -6.01 12.26
N PRO A 25 0.83 -5.64 11.11
CA PRO A 25 1.70 -4.48 11.05
C PRO A 25 0.88 -3.22 11.33
N LYS A 26 1.34 -2.40 12.27
CA LYS A 26 0.75 -1.09 12.58
C LYS A 26 1.01 -0.05 11.50
N ASN A 27 2.17 -0.16 10.85
CA ASN A 27 2.65 0.76 9.83
C ASN A 27 2.96 0.00 8.55
N VAL A 28 2.81 0.68 7.40
CA VAL A 28 3.09 0.15 6.07
C VAL A 28 3.98 1.15 5.35
N PHE A 29 4.96 0.64 4.64
CA PHE A 29 5.86 1.46 3.84
C PHE A 29 5.56 1.27 2.36
N PHE A 30 5.59 2.39 1.66
CA PHE A 30 5.36 2.45 0.23
C PHE A 30 6.65 2.84 -0.49
N GLU A 31 7.18 1.92 -1.28
CA GLU A 31 8.35 2.14 -2.12
C GLU A 31 7.91 2.43 -3.55
N LEU A 32 8.38 3.57 -4.07
CA LEU A 32 8.19 3.97 -5.46
C LEU A 32 9.51 3.83 -6.21
N LYS A 33 9.51 3.05 -7.29
CA LYS A 33 10.66 2.88 -8.18
C LYS A 33 10.44 3.74 -9.41
N LYS A 34 11.28 4.77 -9.55
CA LYS A 34 11.25 5.72 -10.68
C LYS A 34 9.91 6.47 -10.76
N PRO A 35 9.58 7.32 -9.76
CA PRO A 35 8.40 8.17 -9.83
C PRO A 35 8.48 9.08 -11.06
N ARG A 36 7.33 9.40 -11.64
CA ARG A 36 7.25 10.33 -12.79
C ARG A 36 7.66 11.73 -12.39
N GLU A 37 7.12 12.18 -11.27
CA GLU A 37 7.42 13.46 -10.65
C GLU A 37 7.49 13.27 -9.14
N PHE A 38 8.44 13.94 -8.51
CA PHE A 38 8.50 14.07 -7.06
C PHE A 38 9.03 15.46 -6.70
N SER A 39 8.49 16.04 -5.63
CA SER A 39 8.98 17.28 -5.06
C SER A 39 9.14 17.12 -3.56
N PHE A 40 10.23 17.68 -3.04
CA PHE A 40 10.55 17.68 -1.62
C PHE A 40 10.71 19.12 -1.16
N THR A 41 9.91 19.53 -0.18
CA THR A 41 9.97 20.87 0.40
C THR A 41 10.16 20.75 1.89
N THR A 42 11.22 21.37 2.40
CA THR A 42 11.45 21.54 3.84
C THR A 42 11.14 22.98 4.20
N GLU A 43 10.14 23.20 5.05
CA GLU A 43 9.82 24.51 5.61
C GLU A 43 10.30 24.58 7.06
N THR A 44 11.30 25.43 7.32
CA THR A 44 11.80 25.67 8.68
C THR A 44 10.97 26.76 9.35
N MET A 45 10.17 26.38 10.36
CA MET A 45 9.43 27.30 11.22
C MET A 45 10.16 27.50 12.55
N ARG A 46 9.72 28.49 13.35
CA ARG A 46 10.29 28.75 14.69
C ARG A 46 10.24 27.53 15.62
N ASP A 47 9.29 26.63 15.39
CA ASP A 47 8.96 25.53 16.29
C ASP A 47 9.45 24.17 15.76
N GLY A 48 10.10 24.14 14.59
CA GLY A 48 10.60 22.92 13.95
C GLY A 48 10.61 23.02 12.42
N ALA A 49 11.13 21.96 11.77
CA ALA A 49 11.07 21.80 10.32
C ALA A 49 9.90 20.90 9.91
N ILE A 50 9.16 21.29 8.88
CA ILE A 50 8.13 20.48 8.25
C ILE A 50 8.71 19.99 6.93
N ASP A 51 8.94 18.67 6.84
CA ASP A 51 9.31 18.01 5.59
C ASP A 51 8.04 17.54 4.88
N SER A 52 7.90 17.93 3.61
CA SER A 52 6.80 17.51 2.74
C SER A 52 7.36 16.83 1.50
N LEU A 53 6.78 15.68 1.17
CA LEU A 53 7.08 14.92 -0.03
C LEU A 53 5.79 14.79 -0.84
N VAL A 54 5.81 15.31 -2.07
CA VAL A 54 4.74 15.10 -3.05
C VAL A 54 5.28 14.19 -4.13
N VAL A 55 4.51 13.16 -4.49
CA VAL A 55 4.89 12.23 -5.57
C VAL A 55 3.70 12.02 -6.48
N GLU A 56 3.92 12.09 -7.78
CA GLU A 56 2.91 11.72 -8.77
C GLU A 56 2.81 10.18 -8.84
N ILE A 57 1.60 9.67 -8.58
CA ILE A 57 1.25 8.28 -8.78
C ILE A 57 0.12 8.25 -9.81
N PRO A 58 0.30 7.58 -10.97
CA PRO A 58 -0.80 7.38 -11.92
C PRO A 58 -1.99 6.71 -11.25
N ALA A 59 -3.21 7.16 -11.55
CA ALA A 59 -4.43 6.65 -10.93
C ALA A 59 -4.56 5.12 -11.03
N GLU A 60 -4.31 4.56 -12.21
CA GLU A 60 -4.32 3.10 -12.45
C GLU A 60 -3.38 2.33 -11.51
N ILE A 61 -2.20 2.90 -11.22
CA ILE A 61 -1.25 2.28 -10.29
C ILE A 61 -1.77 2.38 -8.86
N MET A 62 -2.37 3.50 -8.47
CA MET A 62 -2.95 3.67 -7.14
C MET A 62 -4.13 2.71 -6.92
N ASP A 63 -4.95 2.47 -7.95
CA ASP A 63 -6.05 1.51 -7.91
C ASP A 63 -5.54 0.08 -7.69
N ASP A 64 -4.50 -0.33 -8.44
CA ASP A 64 -3.84 -1.63 -8.26
C ASP A 64 -3.33 -1.81 -6.82
N ILE A 65 -2.68 -0.79 -6.28
CA ILE A 65 -2.17 -0.76 -4.91
C ILE A 65 -3.32 -0.91 -3.90
N ALA A 66 -4.39 -0.15 -4.08
CA ALA A 66 -5.54 -0.15 -3.19
C ALA A 66 -6.26 -1.51 -3.19
N ILE A 67 -6.48 -2.10 -4.37
CA ILE A 67 -7.11 -3.42 -4.52
C ILE A 67 -6.23 -4.48 -3.83
N ALA A 68 -4.94 -4.49 -4.11
CA ALA A 68 -4.02 -5.47 -3.55
C ALA A 68 -3.94 -5.34 -2.01
N TRP A 69 -3.98 -4.11 -1.49
CA TRP A 69 -4.06 -3.83 -0.06
C TRP A 69 -5.33 -4.39 0.58
N ILE A 70 -6.49 -4.06 0.01
CA ILE A 70 -7.81 -4.53 0.48
C ILE A 70 -7.84 -6.07 0.52
N LYS A 71 -7.35 -6.72 -0.55
CA LYS A 71 -7.31 -8.18 -0.65
C LYS A 71 -6.41 -8.81 0.42
N ARG A 72 -5.18 -8.34 0.62
CA ARG A 72 -4.29 -8.92 1.65
C ARG A 72 -4.84 -8.74 3.06
N ARG A 73 -5.44 -7.59 3.36
CA ARG A 73 -5.96 -7.28 4.70
C ARG A 73 -7.37 -7.84 4.95
N LYS A 74 -7.97 -8.51 3.97
CA LYS A 74 -9.35 -8.99 3.99
C LYS A 74 -10.37 -7.87 4.35
N LEU A 75 -10.21 -6.70 3.75
CA LEU A 75 -11.06 -5.51 4.01
C LEU A 75 -12.24 -5.39 3.04
N GLN A 76 -12.54 -6.43 2.27
CA GLN A 76 -13.58 -6.43 1.24
C GLN A 76 -14.94 -5.98 1.78
N GLY A 77 -15.31 -6.46 2.97
CA GLY A 77 -16.58 -6.11 3.62
C GLY A 77 -16.68 -4.64 4.06
N ALA A 78 -15.55 -3.95 4.27
CA ALA A 78 -15.54 -2.55 4.68
C ALA A 78 -15.77 -1.59 3.50
N VAL A 79 -15.47 -2.02 2.26
CA VAL A 79 -15.63 -1.21 1.04
C VAL A 79 -16.92 -1.51 0.27
N GLY A 80 -17.76 -2.43 0.77
CA GLY A 80 -19.13 -2.64 0.30
C GLY A 80 -19.28 -3.15 -1.14
N GLY A 81 -18.21 -3.67 -1.75
CA GLY A 81 -18.18 -4.11 -3.15
C GLY A 81 -17.62 -5.53 -3.32
N PRO A 82 -17.70 -6.11 -4.54
CA PRO A 82 -17.29 -7.48 -4.83
C PRO A 82 -15.76 -7.68 -4.86
N VAL A 83 -14.97 -6.67 -4.47
CA VAL A 83 -13.51 -6.76 -4.39
C VAL A 83 -13.16 -7.97 -3.54
N GLY A 84 -12.38 -8.93 -4.05
CA GLY A 84 -12.03 -10.18 -3.34
C GLY A 84 -13.12 -11.26 -3.27
N SER A 85 -14.34 -10.99 -3.76
CA SER A 85 -15.42 -11.98 -4.00
C SER A 85 -15.52 -12.34 -5.49
N GLU A 86 -14.44 -12.19 -6.25
CA GLU A 86 -14.43 -12.57 -7.65
C GLU A 86 -14.50 -14.10 -7.79
N TRP A 87 -15.13 -14.58 -8.88
CA TRP A 87 -15.26 -16.02 -9.16
C TRP A 87 -13.87 -16.71 -9.14
N GLY A 88 -13.72 -17.73 -8.29
CA GLY A 88 -12.45 -18.42 -8.07
C GLY A 88 -11.55 -17.85 -6.96
N SER A 89 -11.99 -16.79 -6.25
CA SER A 89 -11.32 -16.31 -5.04
C SER A 89 -11.54 -17.29 -3.86
N PRO A 90 -10.51 -17.58 -3.02
CA PRO A 90 -10.63 -18.53 -1.90
C PRO A 90 -11.71 -18.17 -0.87
N ASP A 91 -12.09 -16.89 -0.80
CA ASP A 91 -13.08 -16.35 0.14
C ASP A 91 -14.41 -16.00 -0.58
N CYS A 92 -14.65 -16.48 -1.81
CA CYS A 92 -15.91 -16.26 -2.55
C CYS A 92 -17.03 -17.13 -1.94
N PRO A 93 -18.15 -16.55 -1.46
CA PRO A 93 -19.25 -17.31 -0.86
C PRO A 93 -20.17 -17.96 -1.90
N TRP A 94 -20.00 -17.60 -3.17
CA TRP A 94 -20.73 -18.14 -4.30
C TRP A 94 -19.89 -19.25 -4.94
N GLU A 95 -19.98 -20.47 -4.39
CA GLU A 95 -19.67 -21.71 -5.11
C GLU A 95 -20.92 -22.24 -5.83
#